data_AF-A0A497FFU9-F1
#
_entry.id   AF-A0A497FFU9-F1
#
_cell.length_a   1.000
_cell.length_b   1.000
_cell.length_c   1.000
_cell.angle_alpha   90.00
_cell.angle_beta   90.00
_cell.angle_gamma   90.00
#
_symmetry.space_group_name_H-M   'P 1'
#
loop_
_entity.id
_entity.type
_entity.pdbx_description
1 polymer ?
#
loop_
_entity_poly.entity_id
_entity_poly.type
_entity_poly.pdbx_seq_one_letter_code
_entity_poly.pdbx_strand_id
1 'polypeptide(L)'
;MLAKIRGIFATALTKLLLDIGIGITQPSDLLARRFKLEKPVLAPPDFIIKDSSKRKYTVLVMGSPSTVNSVLKLLSERLPDIIIWRYMPNIYSVYKGKIMEDRGDGYIVNLGDSQGFLPGHNHRVGDEVIVTVTKPGYNTLPRLEEKIVISGRYMRLINKENKVFLSEHIWSSIKRKELTNLGFLVKPRGWGLRWRSSSMYAGFEELMNEASRLNNSIKELLEKIENANTPCRLIEGETLAEVLFTYRSLSKLDEIRSSVVATLPRHHYLKGINEKGSI
;
A
#
# COMPACT_ATOMS: atom_id res chain seq x y z
N MET A 1 8.48 12.42 7.72
CA MET A 1 7.82 11.44 6.82
C MET A 1 8.66 11.24 5.58
N LEU A 2 8.67 10.03 5.01
CA LEU A 2 9.34 9.66 3.77
C LEU A 2 8.36 9.19 2.71
N ALA A 3 8.43 9.79 1.53
CA ALA A 3 7.60 9.46 0.38
C ALA A 3 8.39 8.65 -0.66
N LYS A 4 7.79 7.59 -1.20
CA LYS A 4 8.27 6.95 -2.43
C LYS A 4 7.30 7.25 -3.56
N ILE A 5 7.81 7.88 -4.61
CA ILE A 5 6.97 8.37 -5.71
C ILE A 5 7.39 7.71 -7.02
N ARG A 6 6.43 7.30 -7.83
CA ARG A 6 6.61 6.73 -9.17
C ARG A 6 5.57 7.31 -10.13
N GLY A 7 5.87 7.23 -11.42
CA GLY A 7 4.93 7.60 -12.47
C GLY A 7 5.11 8.98 -13.06
N ILE A 8 4.19 9.36 -13.93
CA ILE A 8 4.26 10.58 -14.76
C ILE A 8 4.26 11.85 -13.90
N PHE A 9 3.54 11.83 -12.77
CA PHE A 9 3.41 12.96 -11.85
C PHE A 9 4.60 13.10 -10.90
N ALA A 10 5.57 12.17 -10.93
CA ALA A 10 6.53 12.02 -9.86
C ALA A 10 7.37 13.28 -9.62
N THR A 11 7.78 13.99 -10.66
CA THR A 11 8.61 15.20 -10.49
C THR A 11 7.84 16.34 -9.84
N ALA A 12 6.61 16.63 -10.30
CA ALA A 12 5.79 17.69 -9.73
C ALA A 12 5.45 17.41 -8.26
N LEU A 13 5.01 16.18 -7.97
CA LEU A 13 4.68 15.77 -6.60
C LEU A 13 5.91 15.73 -5.70
N THR A 14 7.09 15.38 -6.23
CA THR A 14 8.34 15.45 -5.46
C THR A 14 8.66 16.88 -5.05
N LYS A 15 8.56 17.84 -5.97
CA LYS A 15 8.79 19.27 -5.64
C LYS A 15 7.83 19.74 -4.57
N LEU A 16 6.53 19.47 -4.75
CA LEU A 16 5.48 19.84 -3.81
C LEU A 16 5.74 19.28 -2.41
N LEU A 17 6.19 18.03 -2.30
CA LEU A 17 6.48 17.37 -1.03
C LEU A 17 7.79 17.85 -0.39
N LEU A 18 8.83 18.14 -1.18
CA LEU A 18 10.08 18.69 -0.65
C LEU A 18 9.90 20.10 -0.09
N ASP A 19 9.07 20.94 -0.71
CA ASP A 19 8.83 22.33 -0.30
C ASP A 19 8.21 22.49 1.09
N ILE A 20 7.65 21.41 1.61
CA ILE A 20 7.01 21.32 2.93
C ILE A 20 7.78 20.41 3.90
N GLY A 21 9.00 20.01 3.53
CA GLY A 21 9.87 19.20 4.37
C GLY A 21 9.56 17.69 4.41
N ILE A 22 8.75 17.16 3.48
CA ILE A 22 8.58 15.70 3.35
C ILE A 22 9.74 15.14 2.53
N GLY A 23 10.54 14.27 3.16
CA GLY A 23 11.68 13.64 2.52
C GLY A 23 11.28 12.62 1.45
N ILE A 24 12.18 12.38 0.50
CA ILE A 24 12.00 11.40 -0.57
C ILE A 24 12.89 10.20 -0.32
N THR A 25 12.32 9.00 -0.45
CA THR A 25 13.05 7.75 -0.33
C THR A 25 12.93 6.88 -1.58
N GLN A 26 14.00 6.13 -1.85
CA GLN A 26 14.11 5.24 -3.00
C GLN A 26 13.71 5.96 -4.30
N PRO A 27 14.24 7.17 -4.61
CA PRO A 27 13.95 7.85 -5.86
C PRO A 27 14.43 7.03 -7.05
N SER A 28 13.87 7.26 -8.25
CA SER A 28 14.53 6.79 -9.47
C SER A 28 15.74 7.67 -9.78
N ASP A 29 16.70 7.16 -10.56
CA ASP A 29 17.90 7.91 -10.94
C ASP A 29 17.57 9.25 -11.59
N LEU A 30 16.53 9.28 -12.43
CA LEU A 30 16.05 10.51 -13.06
C LEU A 30 15.56 11.53 -12.02
N LEU A 31 14.83 11.07 -11.01
CA LEU A 31 14.32 11.92 -9.94
C LEU A 31 15.46 12.41 -9.05
N ALA A 32 16.40 11.53 -8.70
CA ALA A 32 17.58 11.88 -7.91
C ALA A 32 18.42 12.96 -8.62
N ARG A 33 18.67 12.82 -9.93
CA ARG A 33 19.37 13.83 -10.73
C ARG A 33 18.64 15.17 -10.77
N ARG A 34 17.33 15.16 -11.04
CA ARG A 34 16.51 16.40 -11.13
C ARG A 34 16.56 17.23 -9.85
N PHE A 35 16.57 16.55 -8.71
CA PHE A 35 16.56 17.19 -7.39
C PHE A 35 17.93 17.24 -6.72
N LYS A 36 19.02 16.90 -7.44
CA LYS A 36 20.39 16.88 -6.93
C LYS A 36 20.52 16.13 -5.59
N LEU A 37 19.84 14.99 -5.49
CA LEU A 37 19.88 14.13 -4.30
C LEU A 37 21.19 13.33 -4.30
N GLU A 38 22.25 13.91 -3.75
CA GLU A 38 23.60 13.30 -3.76
C GLU A 38 23.66 11.95 -3.03
N LYS A 39 22.95 11.84 -1.90
CA LYS A 39 22.84 10.61 -1.11
C LYS A 39 21.36 10.27 -0.90
N PRO A 40 20.71 9.58 -1.86
CA PRO A 40 19.31 9.21 -1.74
C PRO A 40 19.05 8.35 -0.50
N VAL A 41 18.03 8.71 0.27
CA VAL A 41 17.58 7.89 1.41
C VAL A 41 16.95 6.60 0.88
N LEU A 42 17.37 5.44 1.39
CA LEU A 42 16.89 4.12 0.93
C LEU A 42 16.03 3.36 1.97
N ALA A 43 15.44 4.08 2.93
CA ALA A 43 14.57 3.53 3.96
C ALA A 43 13.16 3.13 3.44
N PRO A 44 12.37 2.36 4.20
CA PRO A 44 10.98 2.11 3.87
C PRO A 44 10.15 3.40 3.85
N PRO A 45 9.34 3.62 2.81
CA PRO A 45 8.46 4.80 2.76
C PRO A 45 7.37 4.72 3.83
N ASP A 46 6.97 5.88 4.36
CA ASP A 46 5.77 6.00 5.19
C ASP A 46 4.50 6.00 4.31
N PHE A 47 4.62 6.49 3.07
CA PHE A 47 3.60 6.38 2.04
C PHE A 47 4.20 6.31 0.63
N ILE A 48 3.43 5.73 -0.28
CA ILE A 48 3.77 5.58 -1.69
C ILE A 48 2.72 6.34 -2.52
N ILE A 49 3.19 7.10 -3.51
CA ILE A 49 2.36 7.64 -4.57
C ILE A 49 2.81 7.04 -5.91
N LYS A 50 1.89 6.47 -6.67
CA LYS A 50 2.16 5.97 -8.02
C LYS A 50 0.98 6.22 -8.94
N ASP A 51 1.19 6.18 -10.25
CA ASP A 51 0.09 6.25 -11.21
C ASP A 51 -0.94 5.13 -10.93
N SER A 52 -2.22 5.47 -11.07
CA SER A 52 -3.30 4.49 -11.00
C SER A 52 -3.32 3.68 -12.30
N SER A 53 -3.39 2.36 -12.18
CA SER A 53 -3.61 1.46 -13.31
C SER A 53 -5.07 1.38 -13.75
N LYS A 54 -5.99 2.05 -13.04
CA LYS A 54 -7.44 1.97 -13.27
C LYS A 54 -7.99 3.19 -14.00
N ARG A 55 -7.43 4.37 -13.74
CA ARG A 55 -7.96 5.66 -14.20
C ARG A 55 -6.84 6.56 -14.66
N LYS A 56 -7.02 7.18 -15.82
CA LYS A 56 -6.12 8.23 -16.32
C LYS A 56 -6.09 9.42 -15.36
N TYR A 57 -4.98 10.15 -15.39
CA TYR A 57 -4.79 11.38 -14.59
C TYR A 57 -4.96 11.19 -13.07
N THR A 58 -4.83 9.95 -12.61
CA THR A 58 -5.12 9.56 -11.23
C THR A 58 -3.88 8.92 -10.63
N VAL A 59 -3.57 9.26 -9.39
CA VAL A 59 -2.53 8.56 -8.62
C VAL A 59 -3.16 7.75 -7.50
N LEU A 60 -2.56 6.59 -7.21
CA LEU A 60 -2.82 5.82 -6.00
C LEU A 60 -1.86 6.26 -4.91
N VAL A 61 -2.43 6.71 -3.79
CA VAL A 61 -1.76 7.00 -2.52
C VAL A 61 -2.00 5.85 -1.57
N MET A 62 -0.93 5.34 -0.95
CA MET A 62 -1.01 4.16 -0.09
C MET A 62 0.00 4.21 1.06
N GLY A 63 -0.44 3.87 2.27
CA GLY A 63 0.36 3.96 3.50
C GLY A 63 -0.49 3.74 4.76
N SER A 64 0.04 4.11 5.94
CA SER A 64 -0.77 4.07 7.17
C SER A 64 -1.94 5.07 7.10
N PRO A 65 -3.06 4.81 7.79
CA PRO A 65 -4.25 5.67 7.71
C PRO A 65 -3.97 7.14 8.07
N SER A 66 -3.24 7.38 9.16
CA SER A 66 -2.84 8.73 9.57
C SER A 66 -1.97 9.44 8.54
N THR A 67 -1.00 8.73 7.95
CA THR A 67 -0.11 9.28 6.92
C THR A 67 -0.88 9.62 5.65
N VAL A 68 -1.73 8.71 5.17
CA VAL A 68 -2.53 8.95 3.96
C VAL A 68 -3.49 10.12 4.17
N ASN A 69 -4.15 10.22 5.33
CA ASN A 69 -5.02 11.35 5.65
C ASN A 69 -4.27 12.69 5.57
N SER A 70 -3.08 12.78 6.16
CA SER A 70 -2.24 13.97 6.11
C SER A 70 -1.84 14.33 4.68
N VAL A 71 -1.44 13.35 3.87
CA VAL A 71 -1.06 13.55 2.46
C VAL A 71 -2.26 13.99 1.61
N LEU A 72 -3.44 13.41 1.81
CA LEU A 72 -4.64 13.78 1.07
C LEU A 72 -5.10 15.20 1.39
N LYS A 73 -5.05 15.60 2.67
CA LYS A 73 -5.32 16.98 3.09
C LYS A 73 -4.34 17.94 2.41
N LEU A 74 -3.07 17.59 2.42
CA LEU A 74 -2.03 18.39 1.80
C LEU A 74 -2.22 18.59 0.28
N LEU A 75 -2.55 17.52 -0.43
CA LEU A 75 -2.85 17.62 -1.86
C LEU A 75 -4.07 18.51 -2.11
N SER A 76 -5.10 18.41 -1.27
CA SER A 76 -6.32 19.24 -1.37
C SER A 76 -6.05 20.72 -1.13
N GLU A 77 -5.11 21.05 -0.24
CA GLU A 77 -4.71 22.43 0.05
C GLU A 77 -3.79 23.06 -1.00
N ARG A 78 -3.07 22.23 -1.77
CA ARG A 78 -2.04 22.71 -2.71
C ARG A 78 -2.45 22.61 -4.17
N LEU A 79 -3.42 21.77 -4.48
CA LEU A 79 -3.87 21.54 -5.85
C LEU A 79 -5.36 21.91 -5.97
N PRO A 80 -5.74 22.71 -6.98
CA PRO A 80 -7.13 23.06 -7.19
C PRO A 80 -7.91 21.84 -7.69
N ASP A 81 -9.18 21.73 -7.30
CA ASP A 81 -10.18 20.85 -7.92
C ASP A 81 -9.73 19.39 -8.06
N ILE A 82 -9.18 18.77 -7.01
CA ILE A 82 -8.87 17.34 -7.01
C ILE A 82 -10.08 16.50 -6.57
N ILE A 83 -10.20 15.28 -7.08
CA ILE A 83 -11.23 14.33 -6.65
C ILE A 83 -10.56 13.17 -5.92
N ILE A 84 -11.05 12.84 -4.73
CA ILE A 84 -10.46 11.82 -3.85
C ILE A 84 -11.45 10.67 -3.67
N TRP A 85 -10.98 9.45 -3.94
CA TRP A 85 -11.71 8.21 -3.67
C TRP A 85 -10.95 7.37 -2.66
N ARG A 86 -11.56 7.13 -1.50
CA ARG A 86 -10.98 6.29 -0.44
C ARG A 86 -11.56 4.89 -0.53
N TYR A 87 -10.70 3.90 -0.63
CA TYR A 87 -11.12 2.51 -0.61
C TYR A 87 -11.35 2.06 0.83
N MET A 88 -12.49 1.43 1.09
CA MET A 88 -12.86 0.93 2.40
C MET A 88 -13.36 -0.52 2.31
N PRO A 89 -13.09 -1.33 3.35
CA PRO A 89 -12.16 -1.05 4.44
C PRO A 89 -10.69 -1.04 3.97
N ASN A 90 -9.76 -0.64 4.84
CA ASN A 90 -8.32 -0.60 4.52
C ASN A 90 -7.81 -1.99 4.08
N ILE A 91 -6.92 -2.03 3.07
CA ILE A 91 -6.33 -3.28 2.59
C ILE A 91 -5.48 -3.92 3.69
N TYR A 92 -5.53 -5.24 3.79
CA TYR A 92 -4.88 -6.03 4.84
C TYR A 92 -5.38 -5.77 6.25
N SER A 93 -6.52 -5.09 6.42
CA SER A 93 -7.21 -5.11 7.71
C SER A 93 -7.73 -6.50 8.00
N VAL A 94 -7.59 -6.93 9.25
CA VAL A 94 -8.05 -8.23 9.74
C VAL A 94 -9.26 -8.00 10.64
N TYR A 95 -10.33 -8.74 10.40
CA TYR A 95 -11.58 -8.67 11.14
C TYR A 95 -11.94 -10.03 11.70
N LYS A 96 -12.57 -10.04 12.89
CA LYS A 96 -13.45 -11.11 13.33
C LYS A 96 -14.84 -10.72 12.86
N GLY A 97 -15.34 -11.41 11.83
CA GLY A 97 -16.60 -11.11 11.19
C GLY A 97 -17.64 -12.21 11.41
N LYS A 98 -18.90 -11.91 11.06
CA LYS A 98 -20.01 -12.87 11.13
C LYS A 98 -20.64 -13.06 9.76
N ILE A 99 -20.87 -14.30 9.36
CA ILE A 99 -21.56 -14.59 8.10
C ILE A 99 -23.03 -14.24 8.21
N MET A 100 -23.51 -13.41 7.28
CA MET A 100 -24.87 -12.90 7.23
C MET A 100 -25.73 -13.54 6.13
N GLU A 101 -25.12 -13.84 4.99
CA GLU A 101 -25.81 -14.30 3.78
C GLU A 101 -24.93 -15.29 3.03
N ASP A 102 -25.52 -16.36 2.51
CA ASP A 102 -24.91 -17.28 1.55
C ASP A 102 -25.43 -16.93 0.15
N ARG A 103 -24.52 -16.66 -0.79
CA ARG A 103 -24.81 -16.29 -2.18
C ARG A 103 -24.58 -17.42 -3.17
N GLY A 104 -24.28 -18.62 -2.70
CA GLY A 104 -23.96 -19.78 -3.52
C GLY A 104 -22.50 -19.82 -3.98
N ASP A 105 -21.90 -18.69 -4.39
CA ASP A 105 -20.48 -18.58 -4.77
C ASP A 105 -19.56 -18.04 -3.65
N GLY A 106 -20.14 -17.76 -2.50
CA GLY A 106 -19.48 -17.19 -1.34
C GLY A 106 -20.46 -16.59 -0.34
N TYR A 107 -19.92 -15.82 0.58
CA TYR A 107 -20.64 -15.32 1.75
C TYR A 107 -20.52 -13.81 1.88
N ILE A 108 -21.58 -13.18 2.37
CA ILE A 108 -21.53 -11.81 2.89
C ILE A 108 -21.16 -11.86 4.36
N VAL A 109 -20.05 -11.23 4.70
CA VAL A 109 -19.53 -11.16 6.06
C VAL A 109 -19.74 -9.76 6.61
N ASN A 110 -20.37 -9.66 7.78
CA ASN A 110 -20.45 -8.43 8.55
C ASN A 110 -19.12 -8.19 9.27
N LEU A 111 -18.52 -7.02 9.02
CA LEU A 111 -17.24 -6.58 9.60
C LEU A 111 -17.44 -5.51 10.69
N GLY A 112 -18.69 -5.17 11.02
CA GLY A 112 -19.07 -4.12 11.96
C GLY A 112 -19.52 -2.87 11.24
N ASP A 113 -18.57 -2.03 10.84
CA ASP A 113 -18.82 -0.77 10.13
C ASP A 113 -19.07 -0.94 8.62
N SER A 114 -18.91 -2.16 8.12
CA SER A 114 -18.90 -2.48 6.70
C SER A 114 -19.20 -3.97 6.47
N GLN A 115 -19.38 -4.33 5.21
CA GLN A 115 -19.56 -5.72 4.78
C GLN A 115 -18.47 -6.10 3.77
N GLY A 116 -18.22 -7.39 3.61
CA GLY A 116 -17.33 -7.90 2.56
C GLY A 116 -17.74 -9.27 2.03
N PHE A 117 -17.21 -9.62 0.87
CA PHE A 117 -17.46 -10.89 0.19
C PHE A 117 -16.33 -11.88 0.50
N LEU A 118 -16.67 -13.01 1.10
CA LEU A 118 -15.77 -14.15 1.32
C LEU A 118 -16.13 -15.29 0.34
N PRO A 119 -15.31 -15.55 -0.69
CA PRO A 119 -15.55 -16.65 -1.62
C PRO A 119 -15.40 -18.03 -0.94
N GLY A 120 -16.21 -19.01 -1.35
CA GLY A 120 -16.12 -20.40 -0.88
C GLY A 120 -17.48 -21.00 -0.49
N HIS A 121 -17.46 -22.23 0.04
CA HIS A 121 -18.68 -23.00 0.37
C HIS A 121 -18.58 -23.74 1.72
N ASN A 122 -17.67 -23.32 2.59
CA ASN A 122 -17.28 -24.10 3.77
C ASN A 122 -17.93 -23.62 5.09
N HIS A 123 -18.87 -22.68 5.01
CA HIS A 123 -19.44 -22.03 6.19
C HIS A 123 -20.97 -21.94 6.11
N ARG A 124 -21.59 -21.56 7.23
CA ARG A 124 -23.04 -21.35 7.38
C ARG A 124 -23.33 -19.94 7.85
N VAL A 125 -24.55 -19.48 7.59
CA VAL A 125 -25.04 -18.22 8.14
C VAL A 125 -25.00 -18.28 9.67
N GLY A 126 -24.40 -17.25 10.28
CA GLY A 126 -24.18 -17.17 11.72
C GLY A 126 -22.74 -17.48 12.16
N ASP A 127 -21.94 -18.18 11.33
CA ASP A 127 -20.57 -18.54 11.70
C ASP A 127 -19.68 -17.31 11.90
N GLU A 128 -18.76 -17.41 12.86
CA GLU A 128 -17.71 -16.43 13.08
C GLU A 128 -16.47 -16.79 12.27
N VAL A 129 -15.91 -15.81 11.55
CA VAL A 129 -14.77 -16.02 10.66
C VAL A 129 -13.70 -14.96 10.86
N ILE A 130 -12.43 -15.36 10.77
CA ILE A 130 -11.30 -14.43 10.74
C ILE A 130 -10.91 -14.17 9.29
N VAL A 131 -11.06 -12.93 8.86
CA VAL A 131 -10.93 -12.55 7.45
C VAL A 131 -10.02 -11.34 7.28
N THR A 132 -9.25 -11.34 6.20
CA THR A 132 -8.43 -10.20 5.76
C THR A 132 -9.02 -9.58 4.50
N VAL A 133 -9.05 -8.25 4.44
CA VAL A 133 -9.40 -7.51 3.21
C VAL A 133 -8.25 -7.61 2.19
N THR A 134 -8.46 -8.32 1.08
CA THR A 134 -7.42 -8.47 0.03
C THR A 134 -7.66 -7.59 -1.19
N LYS A 135 -8.92 -7.23 -1.46
CA LYS A 135 -9.26 -6.19 -2.44
C LYS A 135 -10.29 -5.25 -1.81
N PRO A 136 -9.90 -4.04 -1.38
CA PRO A 136 -10.84 -3.11 -0.80
C PRO A 136 -11.76 -2.54 -1.89
N GLY A 137 -12.96 -2.11 -1.50
CA GLY A 137 -13.97 -1.59 -2.40
C GLY A 137 -14.03 -0.07 -2.41
N TYR A 138 -14.49 0.52 -3.52
CA TYR A 138 -14.97 1.89 -3.55
C TYR A 138 -16.42 1.84 -4.03
N ASN A 139 -17.38 1.98 -3.11
CA ASN A 139 -18.81 1.71 -3.34
C ASN A 139 -19.09 0.32 -3.95
N THR A 140 -18.17 -0.61 -3.74
CA THR A 140 -18.29 -2.01 -4.15
C THR A 140 -17.99 -2.89 -2.95
N LEU A 141 -18.54 -4.09 -2.94
CA LEU A 141 -18.26 -5.04 -1.88
C LEU A 141 -16.77 -5.45 -1.91
N PRO A 142 -16.00 -5.24 -0.83
CA PRO A 142 -14.59 -5.63 -0.76
C PRO A 142 -14.46 -7.16 -0.78
N ARG A 143 -13.37 -7.67 -1.37
CA ARG A 143 -13.04 -9.09 -1.35
C ARG A 143 -12.23 -9.43 -0.11
N LEU A 144 -12.66 -10.49 0.56
CA LEU A 144 -12.07 -11.06 1.75
C LEU A 144 -11.38 -12.39 1.42
N GLU A 145 -10.41 -12.75 2.26
CA GLU A 145 -9.84 -14.09 2.31
C GLU A 145 -9.70 -14.53 3.77
N GLU A 146 -9.96 -15.81 4.04
CA GLU A 146 -9.89 -16.41 5.37
C GLU A 146 -8.44 -16.76 5.76
N LYS A 147 -7.62 -15.72 5.80
CA LYS A 147 -6.23 -15.71 6.24
C LYS A 147 -5.96 -14.48 7.08
N ILE A 148 -4.82 -14.46 7.76
CA ILE A 148 -4.30 -13.37 8.56
C ILE A 148 -3.06 -12.83 7.86
N VAL A 149 -3.01 -11.52 7.69
CA VAL A 149 -1.84 -10.82 7.19
C VAL A 149 -1.36 -9.82 8.24
N ILE A 150 -0.09 -9.93 8.64
CA ILE A 150 0.56 -8.96 9.53
C ILE A 150 1.62 -8.23 8.71
N SER A 151 1.50 -6.91 8.63
CA SER A 151 2.34 -6.08 7.77
C SER A 151 3.40 -5.32 8.57
N GLY A 152 4.66 -5.52 8.21
CA GLY A 152 5.79 -4.67 8.60
C GLY A 152 6.24 -3.73 7.48
N ARG A 153 7.32 -3.00 7.71
CA ARG A 153 7.91 -2.05 6.74
C ARG A 153 8.75 -2.77 5.67
N TYR A 154 9.39 -3.88 6.02
CA TYR A 154 10.23 -4.69 5.15
C TYR A 154 9.57 -6.00 4.72
N MET A 155 8.67 -6.58 5.52
CA MET A 155 8.03 -7.86 5.22
C MET A 155 6.55 -7.92 5.62
N ARG A 156 5.85 -8.93 5.12
CA ARG A 156 4.52 -9.32 5.60
C ARG A 156 4.51 -10.79 5.95
N LEU A 157 3.92 -11.15 7.08
CA LEU A 157 3.65 -12.54 7.45
C LEU A 157 2.22 -12.89 7.06
N ILE A 158 2.03 -14.07 6.45
CA ILE A 158 0.73 -14.55 5.97
C ILE A 158 0.49 -15.95 6.55
N ASN A 159 -0.58 -16.15 7.32
CA ASN A 159 -0.87 -17.47 7.88
C ASN A 159 -1.40 -18.43 6.79
N LYS A 160 -1.43 -19.74 7.09
CA LYS A 160 -1.86 -20.80 6.16
C LYS A 160 -1.05 -20.80 4.85
N GLU A 161 0.16 -20.27 4.89
CA GLU A 161 1.13 -20.24 3.79
C GLU A 161 2.46 -20.76 4.33
N ASN A 162 3.32 -21.32 3.48
CA ASN A 162 4.63 -21.83 3.90
C ASN A 162 5.78 -21.36 3.01
N LYS A 163 5.50 -20.52 2.02
CA LYS A 163 6.47 -20.02 1.05
C LYS A 163 7.07 -18.68 1.45
N VAL A 164 8.25 -18.40 0.89
CA VAL A 164 8.89 -17.09 0.92
C VAL A 164 8.69 -16.43 -0.45
N PHE A 165 8.12 -15.23 -0.47
CA PHE A 165 7.88 -14.44 -1.66
C PHE A 165 8.73 -13.17 -1.64
N LEU A 166 9.24 -12.78 -2.81
CA LEU A 166 9.99 -11.54 -2.97
C LEU A 166 9.20 -10.59 -3.86
N SER A 167 9.23 -9.30 -3.53
CA SER A 167 8.74 -8.27 -4.45
C SER A 167 9.52 -8.32 -5.76
N GLU A 168 8.83 -8.12 -6.88
CA GLU A 168 9.43 -8.01 -8.22
C GLU A 168 10.49 -6.90 -8.30
N HIS A 169 10.36 -5.86 -7.46
CA HIS A 169 11.33 -4.77 -7.35
C HIS A 169 12.59 -5.14 -6.54
N ILE A 170 12.81 -6.41 -6.23
CA ILE A 170 14.06 -6.91 -5.65
C ILE A 170 14.81 -7.64 -6.76
N TRP A 171 15.57 -6.91 -7.57
CA TRP A 171 16.25 -7.42 -8.78
C TRP A 171 17.64 -8.05 -8.52
N SER A 172 18.36 -7.66 -7.46
CA SER A 172 19.70 -8.21 -7.17
C SER A 172 19.64 -9.70 -6.87
N SER A 173 20.31 -10.53 -7.68
CA SER A 173 20.34 -11.99 -7.51
C SER A 173 20.94 -12.41 -6.17
N ILE A 174 21.99 -11.72 -5.73
CA ILE A 174 22.63 -11.93 -4.41
C ILE A 174 21.64 -11.63 -3.29
N LYS A 175 21.01 -10.44 -3.33
CA LYS A 175 20.04 -10.03 -2.31
C LYS A 175 18.80 -10.94 -2.32
N ARG A 176 18.37 -11.43 -3.48
CA ARG A 176 17.27 -12.39 -3.59
C ARG A 176 17.59 -13.71 -2.90
N LYS A 177 18.81 -14.25 -3.08
CA LYS A 177 19.27 -15.46 -2.37
C LYS A 177 19.34 -15.23 -0.86
N GLU A 178 19.95 -14.12 -0.44
CA GLU A 178 20.04 -13.71 0.97
C GLU A 178 18.65 -13.64 1.63
N LEU A 179 17.73 -12.89 1.03
CA LEU A 179 16.37 -12.71 1.54
C LEU A 179 15.57 -14.02 1.50
N THR A 180 15.78 -14.88 0.51
CA THR A 180 15.09 -16.18 0.46
C THR A 180 15.51 -17.04 1.65
N ASN A 181 16.82 -17.19 1.88
CA ASN A 181 17.37 -17.97 2.99
C ASN A 181 16.94 -17.39 4.34
N LEU A 182 17.07 -16.07 4.51
CA LEU A 182 16.62 -15.37 5.71
C LEU A 182 15.13 -15.56 5.94
N GLY A 183 14.31 -15.47 4.90
CA GLY A 183 12.87 -15.65 4.98
C GLY A 183 12.47 -17.02 5.52
N PHE A 184 13.15 -18.09 5.09
CA PHE A 184 12.91 -19.44 5.62
C PHE A 184 13.38 -19.62 7.05
N LEU A 185 14.45 -18.92 7.45
CA LEU A 185 14.96 -18.92 8.81
C LEU A 185 14.01 -18.24 9.80
N VAL A 186 13.43 -17.08 9.43
CA VAL A 186 12.68 -16.24 10.37
C VAL A 186 11.18 -16.43 10.37
N LYS A 187 10.61 -17.00 9.30
CA LYS A 187 9.16 -17.17 9.20
C LYS A 187 8.67 -18.18 10.25
N PRO A 188 7.56 -17.91 10.95
CA PRO A 188 6.94 -18.90 11.83
C PRO A 188 6.47 -20.14 11.08
N ARG A 189 6.33 -21.25 11.80
CA ARG A 189 5.72 -22.48 11.28
C ARG A 189 4.25 -22.23 10.90
N GLY A 190 3.84 -22.67 9.71
CA GLY A 190 2.49 -22.42 9.19
C GLY A 190 2.27 -21.00 8.65
N TRP A 191 3.33 -20.19 8.58
CA TRP A 191 3.33 -18.86 8.00
C TRP A 191 4.27 -18.76 6.80
N GLY A 192 3.81 -17.97 5.83
CA GLY A 192 4.58 -17.47 4.71
C GLY A 192 5.14 -16.09 5.02
N LEU A 193 6.15 -15.70 4.26
CA LEU A 193 6.79 -14.40 4.38
C LEU A 193 6.88 -13.75 3.01
N ARG A 194 6.40 -12.51 2.88
CA ARG A 194 6.55 -11.70 1.66
C ARG A 194 7.45 -10.50 1.92
N TRP A 195 8.63 -10.51 1.33
CA TRP A 195 9.54 -9.36 1.32
C TRP A 195 8.97 -8.22 0.47
N ARG A 196 8.87 -7.02 1.06
CA ARG A 196 8.51 -5.76 0.40
C ARG A 196 9.73 -5.22 -0.34
N SER A 197 9.53 -4.34 -1.33
CA SER A 197 10.65 -3.76 -2.10
C SER A 197 11.72 -3.09 -1.24
N SER A 198 11.34 -2.56 -0.08
CA SER A 198 12.26 -1.86 0.82
C SER A 198 13.27 -2.78 1.50
N SER A 199 13.00 -4.10 1.60
CA SER A 199 13.98 -5.05 2.16
C SER A 199 15.22 -5.21 1.29
N MET A 200 15.17 -4.77 0.03
CA MET A 200 16.34 -4.72 -0.85
C MET A 200 17.48 -3.89 -0.27
N TYR A 201 17.15 -2.85 0.49
CA TYR A 201 18.10 -1.86 1.01
C TYR A 201 18.42 -2.05 2.50
N ALA A 202 17.75 -2.99 3.16
CA ALA A 202 17.88 -3.20 4.60
C ALA A 202 19.10 -4.08 4.94
N GLY A 203 19.72 -3.77 6.07
CA GLY A 203 20.73 -4.62 6.69
C GLY A 203 20.10 -5.85 7.35
N PHE A 204 20.92 -6.88 7.60
CA PHE A 204 20.48 -8.12 8.25
C PHE A 204 19.81 -7.87 9.60
N GLU A 205 20.39 -7.00 10.43
CA GLU A 205 19.88 -6.68 11.77
C GLU A 205 18.48 -6.05 11.73
N GLU A 206 18.24 -5.09 10.82
CA GLU A 206 16.92 -4.46 10.67
C GLU A 206 15.83 -5.47 10.30
N LEU A 207 16.17 -6.40 9.40
CA LEU A 207 15.26 -7.45 8.95
C LEU A 207 14.95 -8.44 10.08
N MET A 208 15.96 -8.86 10.85
CA MET A 208 15.79 -9.72 12.02
C MET A 208 14.95 -9.03 13.11
N ASN A 209 15.23 -7.77 13.39
CA ASN A 209 14.50 -6.98 14.38
C ASN A 209 13.03 -6.84 13.98
N GLU A 210 12.73 -6.57 12.71
CA GLU A 210 11.33 -6.54 12.25
C GLU A 210 10.68 -7.92 12.34
N ALA A 211 11.36 -8.99 11.92
CA ALA A 211 10.80 -10.35 11.99
C ALA A 211 10.41 -10.72 13.43
N SER A 212 11.28 -10.43 14.41
CA SER A 212 10.99 -10.64 15.83
C SER A 212 9.78 -9.83 16.30
N ARG A 213 9.66 -8.55 15.90
CA ARG A 213 8.47 -7.74 16.23
C ARG A 213 7.19 -8.32 15.66
N LEU A 214 7.18 -8.70 14.37
CA LEU A 214 5.99 -9.29 13.74
C LEU A 214 5.62 -10.64 14.37
N ASN A 215 6.60 -11.43 14.80
CA ASN A 215 6.36 -12.67 15.54
C ASN A 215 5.70 -12.43 16.90
N ASN A 216 6.06 -11.35 17.61
CA ASN A 216 5.37 -10.95 18.83
C ASN A 216 3.95 -10.46 18.53
N SER A 217 3.76 -9.66 17.47
CA SER A 217 2.42 -9.23 17.04
C SER A 217 1.50 -10.39 16.65
N ILE A 218 2.04 -11.54 16.19
CA ILE A 218 1.24 -12.77 16.01
C ILE A 218 0.66 -13.24 17.35
N LYS A 219 1.47 -13.29 18.41
CA LYS A 219 1.03 -13.76 19.73
C LYS A 219 -0.06 -12.85 20.28
N GLU A 220 0.18 -11.54 20.27
CA GLU A 220 -0.80 -10.52 20.69
C GLU A 220 -2.11 -10.61 19.91
N LEU A 221 -2.02 -10.86 18.59
CA LEU A 221 -3.21 -11.01 17.75
C LEU A 221 -4.02 -12.27 18.11
N LEU A 222 -3.37 -13.39 18.39
CA LEU A 222 -4.05 -14.64 18.75
C LEU A 222 -4.82 -14.47 20.07
N GLU A 223 -4.17 -13.88 21.09
CA GLU A 223 -4.83 -13.52 22.35
C GLU A 223 -6.02 -12.58 22.13
N LYS A 224 -5.87 -11.59 21.23
CA LYS A 224 -6.96 -10.68 20.87
C LYS A 224 -8.12 -11.40 20.18
N ILE A 225 -7.86 -12.37 19.30
CA ILE A 225 -8.89 -13.13 18.59
C ILE A 225 -9.77 -13.92 19.58
N GLU A 226 -9.16 -14.54 20.58
CA GLU A 226 -9.85 -15.34 21.59
C GLU A 226 -10.82 -14.49 22.43
N ASN A 227 -10.39 -13.29 22.81
CA ASN A 227 -11.14 -12.42 23.72
C ASN A 227 -12.08 -11.42 23.03
N ALA A 228 -11.99 -11.27 21.71
CA ALA A 228 -12.75 -10.24 21.00
C ALA A 228 -14.19 -10.68 20.67
N ASN A 229 -15.14 -9.76 20.89
CA ASN A 229 -16.51 -9.90 20.44
C ASN A 229 -16.63 -9.71 18.92
N THR A 230 -17.57 -10.41 18.31
CA THR A 230 -17.87 -10.34 16.87
C THR A 230 -19.08 -9.44 16.61
N PRO A 231 -19.06 -8.55 15.59
CA PRO A 231 -17.95 -8.27 14.68
C PRO A 231 -16.98 -7.22 15.25
N CYS A 232 -15.69 -7.36 14.95
CA CYS A 232 -14.70 -6.33 15.29
C CYS A 232 -13.48 -6.31 14.37
N ARG A 233 -12.79 -5.17 14.35
CA ARG A 233 -11.51 -5.01 13.68
C ARG A 233 -10.36 -5.41 14.61
N LEU A 234 -9.63 -6.43 14.22
CA LEU A 234 -8.48 -6.94 14.96
C LEU A 234 -7.20 -6.18 14.62
N ILE A 235 -6.97 -5.95 13.32
CA ILE A 235 -5.81 -5.19 12.80
C ILE A 235 -6.32 -4.13 11.84
N GLU A 236 -5.84 -2.90 12.00
CA GLU A 236 -6.00 -1.84 11.01
C GLU A 236 -4.93 -1.97 9.92
N GLY A 237 -5.38 -2.12 8.68
CA GLY A 237 -4.51 -2.26 7.52
C GLY A 237 -3.99 -0.93 6.95
N GLU A 238 -3.53 -0.98 5.70
CA GLU A 238 -3.04 0.19 4.96
C GLU A 238 -4.21 0.88 4.22
N THR A 239 -4.24 2.20 4.23
CA THR A 239 -5.23 2.96 3.45
C THR A 239 -4.80 3.02 2.00
N LEU A 240 -5.75 2.77 1.10
CA LEU A 240 -5.61 3.05 -0.33
C LEU A 240 -6.55 4.20 -0.70
N ALA A 241 -6.03 5.21 -1.37
CA ALA A 241 -6.83 6.30 -1.91
C ALA A 241 -6.38 6.65 -3.33
N GLU A 242 -7.34 6.90 -4.21
CA GLU A 242 -7.07 7.47 -5.52
C GLU A 242 -7.32 8.97 -5.50
N VAL A 243 -6.41 9.72 -6.12
CA VAL A 243 -6.53 11.17 -6.31
C VAL A 243 -6.52 11.45 -7.80
N LEU A 244 -7.65 11.88 -8.34
CA LEU A 244 -7.76 12.34 -9.72
C LEU A 244 -7.42 13.82 -9.78
N PHE A 245 -6.54 14.15 -10.71
CA PHE A 245 -6.16 15.52 -11.04
C PHE A 245 -7.04 16.01 -12.20
N THR A 246 -7.85 17.04 -11.94
CA THR A 246 -8.63 17.70 -13.00
C THR A 246 -7.71 18.57 -13.85
N TYR A 247 -8.25 19.16 -14.93
CA TYR A 247 -7.48 20.02 -15.82
C TYR A 247 -6.72 21.14 -15.09
N ARG A 248 -7.36 21.76 -14.08
CA ARG A 248 -6.73 22.82 -13.28
C ARG A 248 -5.60 22.27 -12.41
N SER A 249 -5.78 21.12 -11.77
CA SER A 249 -4.70 20.47 -11.01
C SER A 249 -3.56 20.03 -11.91
N LEU A 250 -3.85 19.49 -13.11
CA LEU A 250 -2.83 19.10 -14.09
C LEU A 250 -2.00 20.29 -14.55
N SER A 251 -2.66 21.42 -14.83
CA SER A 251 -1.98 22.67 -15.19
C SER A 251 -1.09 23.17 -14.05
N LYS A 252 -1.58 23.09 -12.80
CA LYS A 252 -0.76 23.44 -11.63
C LYS A 252 0.43 22.50 -11.43
N LEU A 253 0.26 21.21 -11.70
CA LEU A 253 1.35 20.24 -11.65
C LEU A 253 2.39 20.48 -12.76
N ASP A 254 1.98 20.91 -13.96
CA ASP A 254 2.91 21.34 -15.02
C ASP A 254 3.71 22.58 -14.59
N GLU A 255 3.06 23.57 -13.98
CA GLU A 255 3.71 24.76 -13.42
C GLU A 255 4.75 24.38 -12.36
N ILE A 256 4.38 23.55 -11.38
CA ILE A 256 5.30 23.05 -10.33
C ILE A 256 6.46 22.27 -10.96
N ARG A 257 6.19 21.45 -11.98
CA ARG A 257 7.24 20.69 -12.67
C ARG A 257 8.21 21.60 -13.42
N SER A 258 7.71 22.68 -14.02
CA SER A 258 8.51 23.64 -14.78
C SER A 258 9.56 24.36 -13.94
N SER A 259 9.32 24.50 -12.63
CA SER A 259 10.31 25.05 -11.69
C SER A 259 11.49 24.10 -11.40
N VAL A 260 11.45 22.85 -11.89
CA VAL A 260 12.48 21.83 -11.66
C VAL A 260 13.16 21.44 -12.97
N VAL A 261 12.39 21.29 -14.03
CA VAL A 261 12.88 20.86 -15.34
C VAL A 261 12.03 21.48 -16.44
N ALA A 262 12.65 21.82 -17.57
CA ALA A 262 11.93 22.28 -18.76
C ALA A 262 10.75 21.34 -19.06
N THR A 263 9.56 21.92 -19.15
CA THR A 263 8.30 21.20 -19.21
C THR A 263 7.45 21.78 -20.33
N LEU A 264 7.04 20.92 -21.26
CA LEU A 264 6.15 21.29 -22.35
C LEU A 264 4.79 21.74 -21.77
N PRO A 265 4.12 22.76 -22.34
CA PRO A 265 2.75 23.07 -21.98
C PRO A 265 1.84 21.83 -22.07
N ARG A 266 1.01 21.62 -21.05
CA ARG A 266 0.08 20.47 -20.97
C ARG A 266 0.78 19.11 -20.91
N HIS A 267 2.00 19.06 -20.38
CA HIS A 267 2.81 17.83 -20.30
C HIS A 267 2.05 16.67 -19.67
N HIS A 268 1.47 16.84 -18.48
CA HIS A 268 0.76 15.74 -17.80
C HIS A 268 -0.51 15.32 -18.53
N TYR A 269 -1.22 16.28 -19.15
CA TYR A 269 -2.39 15.96 -19.98
C TYR A 269 -1.98 15.09 -21.19
N LEU A 270 -0.94 15.50 -21.93
CA LEU A 270 -0.46 14.75 -23.09
C LEU A 270 0.08 13.36 -22.72
N LYS A 271 0.86 13.26 -21.63
CA LYS A 271 1.39 11.97 -21.16
C LYS A 271 0.27 11.02 -20.69
N GLY A 272 -0.79 11.54 -20.05
CA GLY A 272 -1.91 10.71 -19.62
C GLY A 272 -2.83 10.22 -20.76
N ILE A 273 -2.83 10.89 -21.92
CA ILE A 273 -3.47 10.36 -23.13
C ILE A 273 -2.69 9.15 -23.68
N ASN A 274 -1.37 9.30 -23.73
CA ASN A 274 -0.44 8.42 -24.45
C ASN A 274 0.22 7.33 -23.57
N GLU A 275 -0.49 6.68 -22.64
CA GLU A 275 0.09 5.53 -21.90
C GLU A 275 0.45 4.31 -22.78
N LYS A 276 0.37 4.44 -24.12
CA LYS A 276 1.01 3.56 -25.13
C LYS A 276 1.98 4.25 -26.10
N GLY A 277 2.40 5.49 -25.85
CA GLY A 277 3.22 6.28 -26.79
C GLY A 277 4.38 7.00 -26.10
N SER A 278 5.58 6.44 -26.27
CA SER A 278 6.81 7.20 -26.16
C SER A 278 6.76 8.36 -27.16
N ILE A 279 6.87 9.59 -26.65
CA ILE A 279 7.47 10.72 -27.35
C ILE A 279 8.79 10.95 -26.65
#